data_AF-A0A229UNV8-F1
#
_entry.id   AF-A0A229UNV8-F1
#
_cell.length_a   1.000
_cell.length_b   1.000
_cell.length_c   1.000
_cell.angle_alpha   90.00
_cell.angle_beta   90.00
_cell.angle_gamma   90.00
#
_symmetry.space_group_name_H-M   'P 1'
#
loop_
_entity.id
_entity.type
_entity.pdbx_description
1 polymer ?
#
loop_
_entity_poly.entity_id
_entity_poly.type
_entity_poly.pdbx_seq_one_letter_code
_entity_poly.pdbx_strand_id
1 'polypeptide(L)'
;MNRKVEQALESTLQQWQAMSKADGDDAESTADAFQTSFYRFIDALREWVNALPQRPESLEALLELPLIEGIVDQLPGPLYLNFETEAELILEHIIRTDDDKYD
;
A
#
# COMPACT_ATOMS: atom_id res chain seq x y z
N MET A 1 -11.94 -11.00 5.23
CA MET A 1 -10.99 -10.78 4.13
C MET A 1 -11.66 -9.91 3.08
N ASN A 2 -11.13 -8.69 2.88
CA ASN A 2 -11.70 -7.69 1.98
C ASN A 2 -11.11 -7.92 0.59
N ARG A 3 -11.93 -8.45 -0.33
CA ARG A 3 -11.50 -8.84 -1.67
C ARG A 3 -10.81 -7.71 -2.45
N LYS A 4 -11.24 -6.46 -2.26
CA LYS A 4 -10.66 -5.32 -2.98
C LYS A 4 -9.21 -5.07 -2.51
N VAL A 5 -8.98 -5.14 -1.20
CA VAL A 5 -7.65 -4.94 -0.60
C VAL A 5 -6.72 -6.08 -1.01
N GLU A 6 -7.21 -7.33 -0.96
CA GLU A 6 -6.42 -8.51 -1.37
C GLU A 6 -6.00 -8.47 -2.83
N GLN A 7 -6.92 -8.19 -3.76
CA GLN A 7 -6.58 -8.12 -5.18
C GLN A 7 -5.57 -7.00 -5.48
N ALA A 8 -5.69 -5.87 -4.78
CA ALA A 8 -4.75 -4.78 -4.92
C ALA A 8 -3.35 -5.13 -4.35
N LEU A 9 -3.31 -5.82 -3.20
CA LEU A 9 -2.07 -6.35 -2.62
C LEU A 9 -1.39 -7.34 -3.56
N GLU A 10 -2.11 -8.33 -4.08
CA GLU A 10 -1.58 -9.33 -5.01
C GLU A 10 -0.96 -8.65 -6.25
N SER A 11 -1.65 -7.66 -6.80
CA SER A 11 -1.15 -6.88 -7.94
C SER A 11 0.13 -6.12 -7.56
N THR A 12 0.16 -5.52 -6.36
CA THR A 12 1.33 -4.78 -5.87
C THR A 12 2.54 -5.68 -5.69
N LEU A 13 2.36 -6.87 -5.11
CA LEU A 13 3.42 -7.86 -4.91
C LEU A 13 3.96 -8.38 -6.24
N GLN A 14 3.10 -8.59 -7.24
CA GLN A 14 3.52 -8.98 -8.59
C GLN A 14 4.38 -7.89 -9.24
N GLN A 15 3.96 -6.62 -9.17
CA GLN A 15 4.71 -5.52 -9.77
C GLN A 15 6.01 -5.23 -9.02
N TRP A 16 6.00 -5.34 -7.69
CA TRP A 16 7.23 -5.27 -6.89
C TRP A 16 8.22 -6.35 -7.30
N GLN A 17 7.75 -7.59 -7.48
CA GLN A 17 8.62 -8.67 -7.91
C GLN A 17 9.20 -8.42 -9.31
N ALA A 18 8.40 -7.89 -10.24
CA ALA A 18 8.86 -7.49 -11.57
C ALA A 18 9.92 -6.38 -11.49
N MET A 19 9.63 -5.29 -10.77
CA MET A 19 10.55 -4.16 -10.57
C MET A 19 11.85 -4.60 -9.90
N SER A 20 11.79 -5.46 -8.88
CA SER A 20 12.99 -5.95 -8.16
C SER A 20 13.95 -6.78 -9.03
N LYS A 21 13.48 -7.26 -10.18
CA LYS A 21 14.24 -8.07 -11.13
C LYS A 21 14.56 -7.33 -12.42
N ALA A 22 13.97 -6.16 -12.64
CA ALA A 22 14.15 -5.39 -13.85
C ALA A 22 15.55 -4.74 -13.88
N ASP A 23 16.13 -4.70 -15.07
CA ASP A 23 17.37 -4.00 -15.35
C ASP A 23 17.26 -3.22 -16.68
N GLY A 24 18.20 -2.31 -16.92
CA GLY A 24 18.25 -1.53 -18.15
C GLY A 24 16.96 -0.75 -18.42
N ASP A 25 16.44 -0.89 -19.64
CA ASP A 25 15.30 -0.11 -20.16
C ASP A 25 13.95 -0.50 -19.52
N ASP A 26 13.84 -1.68 -18.90
CA ASP A 26 12.60 -2.14 -18.27
C ASP A 26 12.42 -1.59 -16.83
N ALA A 27 13.50 -1.06 -16.22
CA ALA A 27 13.50 -0.61 -14.84
C ALA A 27 12.54 0.55 -14.57
N GLU A 28 12.46 1.53 -15.49
CA GLU A 28 11.57 2.69 -15.35
C GLU A 28 10.10 2.26 -15.46
N SER A 29 9.76 1.49 -16.51
CA SER A 29 8.37 1.06 -16.74
C SER A 29 7.82 0.15 -15.63
N THR A 30 8.68 -0.71 -15.06
CA THR A 30 8.29 -1.58 -13.95
C THR A 30 8.21 -0.83 -12.63
N ALA A 31 9.03 0.22 -12.42
CA ALA A 31 8.91 1.11 -11.29
C ALA A 31 7.60 1.91 -11.31
N ASP A 32 7.21 2.46 -12.46
CA ASP A 32 5.94 3.17 -12.64
C ASP A 32 4.74 2.24 -12.40
N ALA A 33 4.81 1.02 -12.92
CA ALA A 33 3.78 0.00 -12.72
C ALA A 33 3.66 -0.40 -11.24
N PHE A 34 4.79 -0.56 -10.56
CA PHE A 34 4.83 -0.80 -9.11
C PHE A 34 4.20 0.37 -8.35
N GLN A 35 4.66 1.60 -8.57
CA GLN A 35 4.14 2.79 -7.89
C GLN A 35 2.62 2.93 -8.07
N THR A 36 2.14 2.78 -9.31
CA THR A 36 0.71 2.81 -9.62
C THR A 36 -0.06 1.73 -8.86
N SER A 37 0.46 0.50 -8.81
CA SER A 37 -0.19 -0.61 -8.10
C SER A 37 -0.19 -0.41 -6.59
N PHE A 38 0.91 0.10 -6.04
CA PHE A 38 1.06 0.37 -4.61
C PHE A 38 0.04 1.39 -4.13
N TYR A 39 -0.10 2.53 -4.82
CA TYR A 39 -1.10 3.54 -4.41
C TYR A 39 -2.54 3.05 -4.57
N ARG A 40 -2.85 2.20 -5.56
CA ARG A 40 -4.17 1.56 -5.63
C ARG A 40 -4.45 0.63 -4.43
N PHE A 41 -3.42 -0.05 -3.95
CA PHE A 41 -3.51 -0.84 -2.73
C PHE A 41 -3.73 0.06 -1.50
N ILE A 42 -2.99 1.16 -1.36
CA ILE A 42 -3.18 2.15 -0.29
C ILE A 42 -4.58 2.76 -0.32
N ASP A 43 -5.12 3.09 -1.50
CA ASP A 43 -6.49 3.60 -1.64
C ASP A 43 -7.53 2.56 -1.19
N ALA A 44 -7.39 1.31 -1.61
CA ALA A 44 -8.27 0.22 -1.19
C ALA A 44 -8.22 0.01 0.33
N LEU A 45 -7.02 0.08 0.90
CA LEU A 45 -6.80 -0.02 2.35
C LEU A 45 -7.46 1.15 3.09
N ARG A 46 -7.26 2.38 2.62
CA ARG A 46 -7.85 3.60 3.18
C ARG A 46 -9.37 3.53 3.21
N GLU A 47 -9.98 3.13 2.10
CA GLU A 47 -11.43 2.91 2.02
C GLU A 47 -11.90 1.88 3.05
N TRP A 48 -11.16 0.77 3.19
CA TRP A 48 -11.50 -0.26 4.16
C TRP A 48 -11.39 0.23 5.60
N VAL A 49 -10.28 0.90 5.97
CA VAL A 49 -10.07 1.47 7.30
C VAL A 49 -11.17 2.47 7.64
N ASN A 50 -11.54 3.33 6.69
CA ASN A 50 -12.60 4.34 6.89
C ASN A 50 -14.01 3.72 6.95
N ALA A 51 -14.20 2.50 6.46
CA ALA A 51 -15.46 1.76 6.55
C ALA A 51 -15.57 0.92 7.83
N LEU A 52 -14.53 0.86 8.67
CA LEU A 52 -14.58 0.13 9.93
C LEU A 52 -15.58 0.79 10.90
N PRO A 53 -16.38 0.00 11.64
CA PRO A 53 -17.29 0.54 12.66
C PRO A 53 -16.55 1.32 13.76
N GLN A 54 -15.35 0.87 14.10
CA GLN A 54 -14.42 1.56 14.98
C GLN A 54 -13.08 1.62 14.29
N ARG A 55 -12.60 2.84 14.07
CA ARG A 55 -11.31 3.09 13.43
C ARG A 55 -10.18 2.88 14.44
N PRO A 56 -9.06 2.28 14.04
CA PRO A 56 -7.88 2.22 14.89
C PRO A 56 -7.39 3.62 15.27
N GLU A 57 -6.93 3.78 16.51
CA GLU A 57 -6.42 5.06 17.02
C GLU A 57 -4.90 5.20 16.88
N SER A 58 -4.20 4.11 16.55
CA SER A 58 -2.76 4.09 16.35
C SER A 58 -2.36 3.06 15.29
N LEU A 59 -1.12 3.17 14.82
CA LEU A 59 -0.55 2.21 13.87
C LEU A 59 -0.53 0.81 14.48
N GLU A 60 -0.17 0.66 15.76
CA GLU A 60 -0.14 -0.62 16.45
C GLU A 60 -1.52 -1.27 16.47
N ALA A 61 -2.57 -0.51 16.79
CA ALA A 61 -3.95 -1.00 16.79
C ALA A 61 -4.43 -1.42 15.38
N LEU A 62 -3.92 -0.77 14.32
CA LEU A 62 -4.19 -1.17 12.94
C LEU A 62 -3.46 -2.47 12.60
N LEU A 63 -2.18 -2.61 13.00
CA LEU A 63 -1.35 -3.79 12.75
C LEU A 63 -1.89 -5.05 13.44
N GLU A 64 -2.58 -4.91 14.58
CA GLU A 64 -3.24 -6.01 15.28
C GLU A 64 -4.52 -6.52 14.58
N LEU A 65 -5.02 -5.85 13.54
CA LEU A 65 -6.20 -6.32 12.83
C LEU A 65 -5.85 -7.57 12.00
N PRO A 66 -6.66 -8.65 12.05
CA PRO A 66 -6.34 -9.90 11.34
C PRO A 66 -6.14 -9.74 9.81
N LEU A 67 -6.80 -8.76 9.20
CA LEU A 67 -6.57 -8.45 7.79
C LEU A 67 -5.17 -7.86 7.57
N ILE A 68 -4.74 -6.96 8.45
CA ILE A 68 -3.47 -6.26 8.34
C ILE A 68 -2.33 -7.20 8.67
N GLU A 69 -2.45 -8.02 9.71
CA GLU A 69 -1.51 -9.10 10.04
C GLU A 69 -1.22 -9.96 8.80
N GLY A 70 -2.28 -10.44 8.12
CA GLY A 70 -2.14 -11.22 6.90
C GLY A 70 -1.53 -10.45 5.73
N ILE A 71 -1.63 -9.13 5.68
CA ILE A 71 -0.97 -8.30 4.66
C ILE A 71 0.52 -8.17 4.98
N VAL A 72 0.87 -7.78 6.21
CA VAL A 72 2.26 -7.50 6.59
C VAL A 72 3.14 -8.74 6.53
N ASP A 73 2.59 -9.92 6.80
CA ASP A 73 3.27 -11.22 6.64
C ASP A 73 3.73 -11.50 5.20
N GLN A 74 3.10 -10.85 4.22
CA GLN A 74 3.42 -11.01 2.80
C GLN A 74 4.35 -9.90 2.26
N LEU A 75 4.51 -8.80 2.99
CA LEU A 75 5.26 -7.64 2.51
C LEU A 75 6.78 -7.87 2.65
N PRO A 76 7.56 -7.65 1.56
CA PRO A 76 9.00 -7.49 1.64
C PRO A 76 9.38 -6.31 2.55
N GLY A 77 10.53 -6.39 3.23
CA GLY A 77 10.99 -5.35 4.18
C GLY A 77 10.89 -3.90 3.67
N PRO A 78 11.35 -3.58 2.45
CA PRO A 78 11.19 -2.22 1.90
C PRO A 78 9.73 -1.80 1.71
N LEU A 79 8.84 -2.74 1.33
CA LEU A 79 7.42 -2.46 1.18
C LEU A 79 6.70 -2.32 2.52
N TYR A 80 7.11 -3.08 3.53
CA TYR A 80 6.59 -2.96 4.88
C TYR A 80 6.79 -1.55 5.43
N LEU A 81 7.98 -0.98 5.28
CA LEU A 81 8.26 0.39 5.73
C LEU A 81 7.40 1.45 5.01
N ASN A 82 7.26 1.32 3.68
CA ASN A 82 6.39 2.20 2.90
C ASN A 82 4.93 2.06 3.33
N PHE A 83 4.48 0.82 3.58
CA PHE A 83 3.14 0.54 4.07
C PHE A 83 2.89 1.18 5.44
N GLU A 84 3.81 1.07 6.40
CA GLU A 84 3.68 1.72 7.72
C GLU A 84 3.51 3.23 7.57
N THR A 85 4.35 3.86 6.74
CA THR A 85 4.26 5.31 6.47
C THR A 85 2.88 5.70 5.91
N GLU A 86 2.39 4.97 4.91
CA GLU A 86 1.09 5.27 4.31
C GLU A 86 -0.08 4.94 5.25
N ALA A 87 0.06 3.91 6.10
CA ALA A 87 -0.91 3.55 7.11
C ALA A 87 -1.04 4.64 8.19
N GLU A 88 0.07 5.22 8.65
CA GLU A 88 0.07 6.39 9.54
C GLU A 88 -0.68 7.56 8.89
N LEU A 89 -0.36 7.89 7.64
CA LEU A 89 -1.04 8.97 6.90
C LEU A 89 -2.54 8.71 6.74
N ILE A 90 -2.94 7.46 6.49
CA ILE A 90 -4.35 7.08 6.51
C ILE A 90 -4.95 7.45 7.87
N LEU A 91 -4.37 6.98 8.98
CA LEU A 91 -4.89 7.24 10.33
C LEU A 91 -4.94 8.74 10.67
N GLU A 92 -3.98 9.52 10.22
CA GLU A 92 -3.95 10.99 10.39
C GLU A 92 -4.93 11.74 9.47
N HIS A 93 -5.67 11.03 8.60
CA HIS A 93 -6.54 11.61 7.56
C HIS A 93 -5.80 12.50 6.56
N ILE A 94 -4.50 12.28 6.38
CA ILE A 94 -3.69 13.00 5.40
C ILE A 94 -3.82 12.31 4.05
N ILE A 95 -4.32 13.05 3.07
CA ILE A 95 -4.26 12.65 1.67
C ILE A 95 -2.97 13.26 1.12
N ARG A 96 -2.02 12.41 0.72
CA ARG A 96 -0.96 12.84 -0.20
C ARG A 96 -1.62 13.13 -1.55
N THR A 97 -1.91 14.39 -1.82
CA THR A 97 -2.08 14.87 -3.18
C THR A 97 -0.70 14.86 -3.82
N ASP A 98 -0.55 14.21 -4.97
CA ASP A 98 0.59 14.40 -5.89
C ASP A 98 0.58 15.87 -6.35
N ASP A 99 0.97 16.81 -5.49
CA ASP A 99 1.07 18.24 -5.79
C ASP A 99 2.34 18.58 -6.61
N ASP A 100 3.01 17.57 -7.20
CA ASP A 100 4.13 17.73 -8.14
C ASP A 100 3.71 17.56 -9.61
N LYS A 101 2.50 18.00 -9.97
CA LYS A 101 2.11 18.27 -11.37
C LYS A 101 1.78 19.75 -11.62
N TYR A 102 2.57 20.65 -11.03
CA TYR A 102 2.64 22.03 -11.47
C TYR A 102 3.96 22.28 -12.20
N ASP A 103 3.96 22.00 -13.51
CA ASP A 103 4.57 22.86 -14.54
C ASP A 103 3.81 22.67 -15.87
#